data_AF-A0A962DXY5-F1
#
_entry.id   AF-A0A962DXY5-F1
#
_cell.length_a   1.000
_cell.length_b   1.000
_cell.length_c   1.000
_cell.angle_alpha   90.00
_cell.angle_beta   90.00
_cell.angle_gamma   90.00
#
_symmetry.space_group_name_H-M   'P 1'
#
loop_
_entity.id
_entity.type
_entity.pdbx_description
1 polymer ?
#
loop_
_entity_poly.entity_id
_entity_poly.type
_entity_poly.pdbx_seq_one_letter_code
_entity_poly.pdbx_strand_id
1 'polypeptide(L)'
;MITNNKLYQKIFDEWKSGNISSAYELTRKYLDRGIESKKVNIIFVDLLISLNNFQEAKQFLDEQVNTSNTEYLHQLYLQYGHLYTKKSDIQRSISYYKKAHSIKPNDPGSLIYIAQNYYSQGDFDSSIKYFNKVLKTTKQLNDEAYFNLGLIEKSLHNYDKAIFYFEKALELDPDYYIATNQMNDCRLARNRHNK
;
A
#
# COMPACT_ATOMS: atom_id res chain seq x y z
N MET A 1 -20.61 -30.16 -5.46
CA MET A 1 -19.88 -29.42 -4.39
C MET A 1 -18.75 -28.63 -5.02
N ILE A 2 -18.60 -27.34 -4.71
CA ILE A 2 -17.45 -26.53 -5.16
C ILE A 2 -16.22 -26.95 -4.33
N THR A 3 -15.14 -27.34 -4.99
CA THR A 3 -13.87 -27.69 -4.31
C THR A 3 -13.23 -26.46 -3.66
N ASN A 4 -12.43 -26.64 -2.62
CA ASN A 4 -11.80 -25.52 -1.89
C ASN A 4 -10.98 -24.61 -2.81
N ASN A 5 -10.29 -25.17 -3.81
CA ASN A 5 -9.55 -24.39 -4.80
C ASN A 5 -10.46 -23.57 -5.73
N LYS A 6 -11.61 -24.11 -6.15
CA LYS A 6 -12.58 -23.37 -6.95
C LYS A 6 -13.24 -22.24 -6.15
N LEU A 7 -13.48 -22.46 -4.85
CA LEU A 7 -14.04 -21.43 -3.97
C LEU A 7 -13.03 -20.30 -3.72
N TYR A 8 -11.76 -20.64 -3.47
CA TYR A 8 -10.68 -19.66 -3.36
C TYR A 8 -10.56 -18.79 -4.61
N GLN A 9 -10.53 -19.39 -5.80
CA GLN A 9 -10.43 -18.62 -7.05
C GLN A 9 -11.61 -17.67 -7.22
N LYS A 10 -12.83 -18.13 -6.93
CA LYS A 10 -14.00 -17.25 -6.96
C LYS A 10 -13.89 -16.08 -5.99
N ILE A 11 -13.43 -16.32 -4.75
CA ILE A 11 -13.18 -15.25 -3.78
C ILE A 11 -12.18 -14.23 -4.34
N PHE A 12 -11.08 -14.71 -4.89
CA PHE A 12 -10.03 -13.86 -5.45
C PHE A 12 -10.54 -13.01 -6.63
N ASP A 13 -11.31 -13.61 -7.53
CA ASP A 13 -11.87 -12.92 -8.70
C ASP A 13 -12.85 -11.82 -8.29
N GLU A 14 -13.76 -12.11 -7.34
CA GLU A 14 -14.74 -11.14 -6.83
C GLU A 14 -14.08 -10.01 -6.02
N TRP A 15 -13.05 -10.33 -5.24
CA TRP A 15 -12.28 -9.32 -4.52
C TRP A 15 -11.55 -8.40 -5.50
N LYS A 16 -10.89 -8.98 -6.52
CA LYS A 16 -10.15 -8.24 -7.54
C LYS A 16 -11.06 -7.40 -8.44
N SER A 17 -12.29 -7.86 -8.72
CA SER A 17 -13.27 -7.10 -9.49
C SER A 17 -13.92 -5.95 -8.70
N GLY A 18 -13.64 -5.84 -7.40
CA GLY A 18 -14.25 -4.83 -6.52
C GLY A 18 -15.66 -5.19 -6.05
N ASN A 19 -16.12 -6.43 -6.25
CA ASN A 19 -17.41 -6.91 -5.76
C ASN A 19 -17.34 -7.24 -4.26
N ILE A 20 -17.08 -6.21 -3.44
CA ILE A 20 -16.74 -6.34 -2.00
C ILE A 20 -17.75 -7.19 -1.23
N SER A 21 -19.06 -6.95 -1.40
CA SER A 21 -20.09 -7.70 -0.67
C SER A 21 -20.10 -9.19 -1.04
N SER A 22 -20.01 -9.51 -2.34
CA SER A 22 -19.96 -10.90 -2.82
C SER A 22 -18.70 -11.62 -2.32
N ALA A 23 -17.54 -10.96 -2.43
CA ALA A 23 -16.27 -11.48 -1.96
C ALA A 23 -16.28 -11.73 -0.44
N TYR A 24 -16.90 -10.83 0.34
CA TYR A 24 -17.02 -10.96 1.79
C TYR A 24 -17.85 -12.18 2.20
N GLU A 25 -19.03 -12.37 1.62
CA GLU A 25 -19.90 -13.53 1.90
C GLU A 25 -19.21 -14.86 1.53
N LEU A 26 -18.54 -14.90 0.38
CA LEU A 26 -17.80 -16.09 -0.04
C LEU A 26 -16.63 -16.39 0.89
N THR A 27 -15.95 -15.36 1.36
CA THR A 27 -14.82 -15.47 2.30
C THR A 27 -15.28 -15.96 3.67
N ARG A 28 -16.37 -15.42 4.21
CA ARG A 28 -16.98 -15.92 5.46
C ARG A 28 -17.32 -17.40 5.37
N LYS A 29 -18.03 -17.79 4.31
CA LYS A 29 -18.38 -19.18 4.05
C LYS A 29 -17.15 -20.10 3.92
N TYR A 30 -16.02 -19.57 3.44
CA TYR A 30 -14.77 -20.32 3.36
C TYR A 30 -14.16 -20.54 4.75
N LEU A 31 -14.14 -19.49 5.58
CA LEU A 31 -13.61 -19.54 6.94
C LEU A 31 -14.50 -20.38 7.88
N ASP A 32 -15.82 -20.32 7.74
CA ASP A 32 -16.78 -21.12 8.53
C ASP A 32 -16.63 -22.63 8.31
N ARG A 33 -16.02 -23.04 7.18
CA ARG A 33 -15.67 -24.44 6.90
C ARG A 33 -14.40 -24.89 7.62
N GLY A 34 -13.76 -24.02 8.41
CA GLY A 34 -12.50 -24.28 9.09
C GLY A 34 -11.30 -24.41 8.15
N ILE A 35 -11.39 -23.85 6.93
CA ILE A 35 -10.30 -23.96 5.96
C ILE A 35 -9.29 -22.86 6.24
N GLU A 36 -8.11 -23.24 6.72
CA GLU A 36 -7.02 -22.30 6.94
C GLU A 36 -6.34 -21.93 5.63
N SER A 37 -6.29 -20.64 5.33
CA SER A 37 -5.56 -20.13 4.18
C SER A 37 -5.06 -18.72 4.45
N LYS A 38 -3.74 -18.57 4.55
CA LYS A 38 -3.07 -17.26 4.72
C LYS A 38 -3.53 -16.25 3.67
N LYS A 39 -3.70 -16.68 2.43
CA LYS A 39 -4.15 -15.82 1.32
C LYS A 39 -5.59 -15.33 1.53
N VAL A 40 -6.48 -16.21 1.96
CA VAL A 40 -7.89 -15.85 2.26
C VAL A 40 -7.97 -14.94 3.47
N ASN A 41 -7.16 -15.19 4.50
CA ASN A 41 -7.09 -14.34 5.68
C ASN A 41 -6.72 -12.89 5.32
N ILE A 42 -5.76 -12.70 4.42
CA ILE A 42 -5.38 -11.37 3.93
C ILE A 42 -6.55 -10.71 3.18
N ILE A 43 -7.17 -11.42 2.24
CA ILE A 43 -8.35 -10.92 1.50
C ILE A 43 -9.48 -10.54 2.47
N PHE A 44 -9.72 -11.37 3.49
CA PHE A 44 -10.76 -11.11 4.48
C PHE A 44 -10.51 -9.82 5.25
N VAL A 45 -9.27 -9.58 5.70
CA VAL A 45 -8.90 -8.33 6.37
C VAL A 45 -9.06 -7.13 5.44
N ASP A 46 -8.60 -7.23 4.19
CA ASP A 46 -8.76 -6.15 3.21
C ASP A 46 -10.24 -5.83 2.94
N LEU A 47 -11.11 -6.85 2.90
CA LEU A 47 -12.57 -6.67 2.77
C LEU A 47 -13.17 -5.98 4.00
N LEU A 48 -12.81 -6.41 5.21
CA LEU A 48 -13.26 -5.77 6.46
C LEU A 48 -12.85 -4.29 6.53
N ILE A 49 -11.61 -3.99 6.15
CA ILE A 49 -11.09 -2.62 6.05
C ILE A 49 -11.91 -1.82 5.02
N SER A 50 -12.18 -2.40 3.85
CA SER A 50 -12.95 -1.75 2.77
C SER A 50 -14.40 -1.47 3.17
N LEU A 51 -14.98 -2.30 4.03
CA LEU A 51 -16.31 -2.14 4.62
C LEU A 51 -16.31 -1.22 5.86
N ASN A 52 -15.17 -0.60 6.20
CA ASN A 52 -14.97 0.20 7.43
C ASN A 52 -15.21 -0.58 8.74
N ASN A 53 -15.23 -1.91 8.69
CA ASN A 53 -15.37 -2.77 9.86
C ASN A 53 -14.01 -2.97 10.54
N PHE A 54 -13.46 -1.86 11.03
CA PHE A 54 -12.10 -1.81 11.56
C PHE A 54 -11.90 -2.60 12.86
N GLN A 55 -12.96 -2.72 13.67
CA GLN A 55 -12.90 -3.42 14.94
C GLN A 55 -12.73 -4.92 14.72
N GLU A 56 -13.53 -5.48 13.82
CA GLU A 56 -13.42 -6.89 13.45
C GLU A 56 -12.11 -7.18 12.71
N ALA A 57 -11.69 -6.29 11.79
CA ALA A 57 -10.41 -6.44 11.11
C ALA A 57 -9.25 -6.55 12.11
N LYS A 58 -9.27 -5.70 13.16
CA LYS A 58 -8.26 -5.74 14.23
C LYS A 58 -8.34 -7.05 15.01
N GLN A 59 -9.54 -7.45 15.45
CA GLN A 59 -9.72 -8.67 16.24
C GLN A 59 -9.21 -9.90 15.47
N PHE A 60 -9.58 -10.02 14.20
CA PHE A 60 -9.12 -11.11 13.35
C PHE A 60 -7.58 -11.09 13.21
N LEU A 61 -6.97 -9.92 13.02
CA LEU A 61 -5.51 -9.80 12.99
C LEU A 61 -4.85 -10.18 14.34
N ASP A 62 -5.44 -9.84 15.48
CA ASP A 62 -4.91 -10.21 16.81
C ASP A 62 -4.89 -11.74 16.97
N GLU A 63 -5.97 -12.41 16.57
CA GLU A 63 -6.08 -13.87 16.58
C GLU A 63 -5.02 -14.54 15.69
N GLN A 64 -4.83 -14.01 14.48
CA GLN A 64 -3.83 -14.55 13.55
C GLN A 64 -2.39 -14.32 14.04
N VAL A 65 -2.06 -13.16 14.62
CA VAL A 65 -0.69 -12.88 15.10
C VAL A 65 -0.25 -13.89 16.16
N ASN A 66 -1.15 -14.29 17.06
CA ASN A 66 -0.82 -15.18 18.17
C ASN A 66 -0.52 -16.62 17.74
N THR A 67 -1.00 -17.05 16.57
CA THR A 67 -0.85 -18.42 16.05
C THR A 67 0.14 -18.53 14.89
N SER A 68 0.71 -17.39 14.45
CA SER A 68 1.49 -17.30 13.22
C SER A 68 2.98 -17.51 13.38
N ASN A 69 3.60 -18.05 12.32
CA ASN A 69 5.05 -18.08 12.19
C ASN A 69 5.62 -16.72 11.72
N THR A 70 6.93 -16.53 11.91
CA THR A 70 7.63 -15.27 11.63
C THR A 70 7.44 -14.78 10.19
N GLU A 71 7.39 -15.69 9.20
CA GLU A 71 7.22 -15.29 7.81
C GLU A 71 5.81 -14.71 7.54
N TYR A 72 4.77 -15.33 8.11
CA TYR A 72 3.40 -14.82 7.95
C TYR A 72 3.17 -13.52 8.73
N LEU A 73 3.88 -13.35 9.85
CA LEU A 73 3.84 -12.15 10.67
C LEU A 73 4.19 -10.86 9.90
N HIS A 74 5.09 -10.96 8.91
CA HIS A 74 5.36 -9.86 7.97
C HIS A 74 4.09 -9.35 7.29
N GLN A 75 3.31 -10.26 6.70
CA GLN A 75 2.09 -9.92 5.98
C GLN A 75 1.00 -9.39 6.92
N LEU A 76 0.90 -9.95 8.13
CA LEU A 76 -0.02 -9.46 9.15
C LEU A 76 0.32 -8.03 9.60
N TYR A 77 1.59 -7.70 9.77
CA TYR A 77 2.00 -6.33 10.10
C TYR A 77 1.78 -5.34 8.96
N LEU A 78 1.93 -5.74 7.70
CA LEU A 78 1.48 -4.93 6.56
C LEU A 78 -0.02 -4.64 6.63
N GLN A 79 -0.83 -5.64 6.98
CA GLN A 79 -2.27 -5.50 7.13
C GLN A 79 -2.67 -4.60 8.32
N TYR A 80 -1.97 -4.67 9.46
CA TYR A 80 -2.14 -3.67 10.51
C TYR A 80 -1.81 -2.26 10.05
N GLY A 81 -0.70 -2.09 9.32
CA GLY A 81 -0.33 -0.79 8.75
C GLY A 81 -1.44 -0.25 7.84
N HIS A 82 -1.99 -1.10 6.98
CA HIS A 82 -3.09 -0.74 6.08
C HIS A 82 -4.36 -0.36 6.86
N LEU A 83 -4.74 -1.16 7.86
CA LEU A 83 -5.86 -0.88 8.75
C LEU A 83 -5.75 0.51 9.40
N TYR A 84 -4.60 0.82 10.00
CA TYR A 84 -4.42 2.11 10.67
C TYR A 84 -4.26 3.27 9.69
N THR A 85 -3.71 3.05 8.49
CA THR A 85 -3.73 4.05 7.40
C THR A 85 -5.17 4.43 7.06
N LYS A 86 -6.06 3.45 6.89
CA LYS A 86 -7.48 3.69 6.58
C LYS A 86 -8.26 4.34 7.72
N LYS A 87 -7.84 4.12 8.97
CA LYS A 87 -8.36 4.83 10.16
C LYS A 87 -7.77 6.23 10.34
N SER A 88 -6.85 6.67 9.47
CA SER A 88 -6.08 7.91 9.61
C SER A 88 -5.22 7.98 10.89
N ASP A 89 -4.95 6.83 11.53
CA ASP A 89 -4.04 6.72 12.68
C ASP A 89 -2.61 6.46 12.17
N ILE A 90 -2.01 7.53 11.65
CA ILE A 90 -0.75 7.43 10.92
C ILE A 90 0.41 6.98 11.81
N GLN A 91 0.41 7.35 13.10
CA GLN A 91 1.47 6.93 14.03
C GLN A 91 1.49 5.42 14.21
N ARG A 92 0.33 4.79 14.45
CA ARG A 92 0.25 3.33 14.55
C ARG A 92 0.53 2.67 13.22
N SER A 93 0.03 3.23 12.12
CA SER A 93 0.33 2.76 10.77
C SER A 93 1.83 2.62 10.52
N ILE A 94 2.60 3.70 10.72
CA ILE A 94 4.05 3.72 10.56
C ILE A 94 4.72 2.71 11.50
N SER A 95 4.25 2.59 12.75
CA SER A 95 4.78 1.61 13.72
C SER A 95 4.66 0.17 13.21
N TYR A 96 3.50 -0.22 12.69
CA TYR A 96 3.29 -1.57 12.15
C TYR A 96 4.05 -1.81 10.84
N TYR A 97 4.13 -0.84 9.94
CA TYR A 97 4.98 -0.98 8.76
C TYR A 97 6.47 -1.09 9.10
N LYS A 98 6.95 -0.41 10.15
CA LYS A 98 8.32 -0.59 10.66
C LYS A 98 8.53 -1.99 11.24
N LYS A 99 7.53 -2.56 11.93
CA LYS A 99 7.58 -3.96 12.37
C LYS A 99 7.64 -4.92 11.19
N ALA A 100 6.83 -4.73 10.15
CA ALA A 100 6.91 -5.52 8.92
C ALA A 100 8.32 -5.44 8.31
N HIS A 101 8.86 -4.24 8.12
CA HIS A 101 10.20 -4.03 7.60
C HIS A 101 11.30 -4.73 8.44
N SER A 102 11.16 -4.80 9.77
CA SER A 102 12.13 -5.51 10.61
C SER A 102 12.18 -7.01 10.35
N ILE A 103 11.08 -7.62 9.89
CA ILE A 103 11.01 -9.04 9.55
C ILE A 103 11.60 -9.30 8.16
N LYS A 104 11.29 -8.45 7.18
CA LYS A 104 11.85 -8.52 5.82
C LYS A 104 12.50 -7.18 5.45
N PRO A 105 13.74 -6.90 5.89
CA PRO A 105 14.40 -5.62 5.61
C PRO A 105 14.65 -5.36 4.13
N ASN A 106 14.72 -6.42 3.33
CA ASN A 106 14.94 -6.35 1.89
C ASN A 106 13.64 -6.22 1.09
N ASP A 107 12.47 -6.24 1.74
CA ASP A 107 11.19 -5.95 1.09
C ASP A 107 10.94 -4.43 1.07
N PRO A 108 11.02 -3.79 -0.11
CA PRO A 108 10.84 -2.35 -0.23
C PRO A 108 9.39 -1.90 -0.04
N GLY A 109 8.40 -2.81 -0.11
CA GLY A 109 6.98 -2.47 0.01
C GLY A 109 6.64 -1.78 1.34
N SER A 110 7.21 -2.27 2.44
CA SER A 110 7.04 -1.63 3.76
C SER A 110 7.59 -0.20 3.80
N LEU A 111 8.68 0.09 3.08
CA LEU A 111 9.29 1.41 3.05
C LEU A 111 8.44 2.42 2.26
N ILE A 112 7.83 1.99 1.16
CA ILE A 112 6.86 2.80 0.39
C ILE A 112 5.71 3.22 1.29
N TYR A 113 5.09 2.29 2.02
CA TYR A 113 3.97 2.62 2.89
C TYR A 113 4.35 3.57 4.02
N ILE A 114 5.54 3.42 4.61
CA ILE A 114 6.06 4.37 5.61
C ILE A 114 6.20 5.76 4.99
N ALA A 115 6.79 5.86 3.79
CA ALA A 115 7.00 7.13 3.11
C ALA A 115 5.67 7.83 2.74
N GLN A 116 4.69 7.08 2.23
CA GLN A 116 3.35 7.58 1.91
C GLN A 116 2.60 8.07 3.17
N ASN A 117 2.78 7.40 4.31
CA ASN A 117 2.21 7.84 5.58
C ASN A 117 2.86 9.14 6.11
N TYR A 118 4.18 9.32 5.96
CA TYR A 118 4.80 10.62 6.27
C TYR A 118 4.33 11.72 5.31
N TYR A 119 4.18 11.39 4.02
CA TYR A 119 3.64 12.32 3.03
C TYR A 119 2.23 12.80 3.40
N SER A 120 1.34 11.91 3.82
CA SER A 120 -0.03 12.28 4.22
C SER A 120 -0.08 13.12 5.50
N GLN A 121 0.96 13.08 6.34
CA GLN A 121 1.13 13.98 7.48
C GLN A 121 1.76 15.33 7.12
N GLY A 122 2.24 15.52 5.89
CA GLY A 122 3.02 16.68 5.48
C GLY A 122 4.48 16.67 5.96
N ASP A 123 4.95 15.57 6.57
CA ASP A 123 6.37 15.39 6.90
C ASP A 123 7.13 14.95 5.65
N PHE A 124 7.37 15.92 4.77
CA PHE A 124 8.02 15.70 3.48
C PHE A 124 9.48 15.25 3.64
N ASP A 125 10.20 15.71 4.66
CA ASP A 125 11.59 15.34 4.90
C ASP A 125 11.72 13.84 5.23
N SER A 126 10.88 13.34 6.15
CA SER A 126 10.84 11.92 6.46
C SER A 126 10.37 11.11 5.25
N SER A 127 9.37 11.59 4.52
CA SER A 127 8.87 10.94 3.31
C SER A 127 9.97 10.76 2.25
N ILE A 128 10.68 11.84 1.90
CA ILE A 128 11.83 11.83 0.97
C ILE A 128 12.90 10.85 1.45
N LYS A 129 13.23 10.86 2.75
CA LYS A 129 14.23 9.94 3.32
C LYS A 129 13.86 8.48 3.10
N TYR A 130 12.59 8.11 3.24
CA TYR A 130 12.14 6.72 3.05
C TYR A 130 12.02 6.35 1.57
N PHE A 131 11.56 7.23 0.68
CA PHE A 131 11.60 6.96 -0.77
C PHE A 131 13.04 6.80 -1.29
N ASN A 132 13.99 7.60 -0.80
CA ASN A 132 15.40 7.41 -1.12
C ASN A 132 15.98 6.08 -0.61
N LYS A 133 15.43 5.51 0.47
CA LYS A 133 15.79 4.15 0.89
C LYS A 133 15.25 3.10 -0.07
N VAL A 134 14.03 3.27 -0.59
CA VAL A 134 13.47 2.38 -1.63
C VAL A 134 14.38 2.34 -2.84
N LEU A 135 14.78 3.51 -3.35
CA LEU A 135 15.68 3.64 -4.51
C LEU A 135 17.05 2.97 -4.32
N LYS A 136 17.51 2.82 -3.08
CA LYS A 136 18.76 2.13 -2.71
C LYS A 136 18.58 0.62 -2.51
N THR A 137 17.36 0.15 -2.30
CA THR A 137 17.06 -1.23 -1.89
C THR A 137 16.69 -2.10 -3.09
N THR A 138 15.90 -1.57 -4.02
CA THR A 138 15.41 -2.32 -5.19
C THR A 138 15.49 -1.45 -6.45
N LYS A 139 15.36 -2.09 -7.62
CA LYS A 139 15.04 -1.39 -8.87
C LYS A 139 13.56 -1.49 -9.25
N GLN A 140 12.85 -2.46 -8.67
CA GLN A 140 11.49 -2.83 -9.09
C GLN A 140 10.43 -1.79 -8.74
N LEU A 141 10.66 -0.97 -7.71
CA LEU A 141 9.73 0.07 -7.25
C LEU A 141 10.31 1.48 -7.47
N ASN A 142 11.28 1.62 -8.36
CA ASN A 142 11.95 2.91 -8.57
C ASN A 142 11.04 3.91 -9.28
N ASP A 143 10.24 3.44 -10.23
CA ASP A 143 9.18 4.18 -10.89
C ASP A 143 8.20 4.78 -9.86
N GLU A 144 7.66 3.96 -8.96
CA GLU A 144 6.76 4.40 -7.90
C GLU A 144 7.45 5.38 -6.93
N ALA A 145 8.69 5.09 -6.53
CA ALA A 145 9.44 5.95 -5.63
C ALA A 145 9.76 7.33 -6.26
N TYR A 146 10.17 7.36 -7.54
CA TYR A 146 10.39 8.62 -8.26
C TYR A 146 9.09 9.39 -8.45
N PHE A 147 7.99 8.72 -8.81
CA PHE A 147 6.69 9.37 -8.92
C PHE A 147 6.29 10.07 -7.61
N ASN A 148 6.42 9.39 -6.47
CA ASN A 148 6.09 9.98 -5.17
C ASN A 148 7.05 11.10 -4.76
N LEU A 149 8.35 11.01 -5.08
CA LEU A 149 9.28 12.13 -4.91
C LEU A 149 8.86 13.35 -5.75
N GLY A 150 8.38 13.12 -6.97
CA GLY A 150 7.81 14.16 -7.82
C GLY A 150 6.57 14.82 -7.20
N LEU A 151 5.67 14.04 -6.59
CA LEU A 151 4.51 14.56 -5.87
C LEU A 151 4.93 15.42 -4.67
N ILE A 152 5.97 15.01 -3.92
CA ILE A 152 6.50 15.80 -2.81
C ILE A 152 7.04 17.14 -3.30
N GLU A 153 7.90 17.14 -4.32
CA GLU A 153 8.46 18.37 -4.87
C GLU A 153 7.37 19.29 -5.47
N LYS A 154 6.32 18.71 -6.07
CA LYS A 154 5.14 19.46 -6.53
C LYS A 154 4.44 20.15 -5.36
N SER A 155 4.23 19.44 -4.26
CA SER A 155 3.62 19.99 -3.03
C SER A 155 4.48 21.06 -2.37
N LEU A 156 5.80 21.02 -2.56
CA LEU A 156 6.74 22.05 -2.15
C LEU A 156 6.87 23.21 -3.16
N HIS A 157 6.07 23.23 -4.24
CA HIS A 157 6.14 24.19 -5.34
C HIS A 157 7.49 24.18 -6.12
N ASN A 158 8.31 23.15 -5.95
CA ASN A 158 9.56 22.95 -6.68
C ASN A 158 9.29 22.28 -8.04
N TYR A 159 8.56 22.96 -8.91
CA TYR A 159 8.02 22.37 -10.14
C TYR A 159 9.09 21.78 -11.07
N ASP A 160 10.28 22.35 -11.16
CA ASP A 160 11.37 21.80 -11.98
C ASP A 160 11.89 20.46 -11.45
N LYS A 161 12.04 20.32 -10.12
CA LYS A 161 12.41 19.05 -9.49
C LYS A 161 11.29 18.02 -9.60
N ALA A 162 10.04 18.46 -9.46
CA ALA A 162 8.88 17.60 -9.65
C ALA A 162 8.86 16.99 -11.06
N ILE A 163 9.05 17.83 -12.10
CA ILE A 163 9.15 17.39 -13.49
C ILE A 163 10.29 16.39 -13.67
N PHE A 164 11.49 16.69 -13.14
CA PHE A 164 12.63 15.77 -13.21
C PHE A 164 12.31 14.38 -12.65
N TYR A 165 11.68 14.32 -11.48
CA TYR A 165 11.31 13.03 -10.88
C TYR A 165 10.19 12.30 -11.64
N PHE A 166 9.20 13.03 -12.17
CA PHE A 166 8.20 12.41 -13.04
C PHE A 166 8.80 11.87 -14.33
N GLU A 167 9.77 12.57 -14.94
CA GLU A 167 10.52 12.06 -16.09
C GLU A 167 11.28 10.77 -15.73
N LYS A 168 11.91 10.70 -14.56
CA LYS A 168 12.56 9.47 -14.09
C LYS A 168 11.59 8.31 -13.86
N ALA A 169 10.37 8.58 -13.39
CA ALA A 169 9.33 7.56 -13.30
C ALA A 169 8.93 7.04 -14.70
N LEU A 170 8.72 7.96 -15.65
CA LEU A 170 8.31 7.64 -17.03
C LEU A 170 9.42 6.97 -17.86
N GLU A 171 10.70 7.22 -17.56
CA GLU A 171 11.83 6.49 -18.15
C GLU A 171 11.79 5.00 -17.78
N LEU A 172 11.27 4.67 -16.59
CA LEU A 172 11.19 3.29 -16.08
C LEU A 172 9.89 2.60 -16.45
N ASP A 173 8.77 3.33 -16.38
CA ASP A 173 7.46 2.90 -16.83
C ASP A 173 6.83 3.98 -17.75
N PRO A 174 7.01 3.86 -19.08
CA PRO A 174 6.44 4.80 -20.04
C PRO A 174 4.90 4.86 -20.00
N ASP A 175 4.24 3.82 -19.51
CA ASP A 175 2.78 3.71 -19.44
C ASP A 175 2.22 4.23 -18.11
N TYR A 176 3.05 4.83 -17.25
CA TYR A 176 2.62 5.45 -16.00
C TYR A 176 1.88 6.78 -16.24
N TYR A 177 0.70 6.70 -16.86
CA TYR A 177 -0.10 7.84 -17.34
C TYR A 177 -0.37 8.90 -16.26
N ILE A 178 -0.50 8.47 -15.00
CA ILE A 178 -0.67 9.38 -13.86
C ILE A 178 0.55 10.30 -13.72
N ALA A 179 1.78 9.81 -13.90
CA ALA A 179 2.99 10.63 -13.87
C ALA A 179 3.00 11.67 -14.99
N THR A 180 2.57 11.31 -16.22
CA THR A 180 2.43 12.24 -17.34
C THR A 180 1.49 13.40 -17.01
N ASN A 181 0.34 13.11 -16.41
CA ASN A 181 -0.62 14.15 -16.01
C ASN A 181 -0.03 15.08 -14.93
N GLN A 182 0.60 14.51 -13.90
CA GLN A 182 1.22 15.30 -12.83
C GLN A 182 2.37 16.17 -13.34
N MET A 183 3.14 15.68 -14.31
CA MET A 183 4.20 16.43 -14.98
C MET A 183 3.64 17.59 -15.80
N ASN A 184 2.56 17.38 -16.56
CA ASN A 184 1.90 18.43 -17.32
C ASN A 184 1.34 19.53 -16.41
N ASP A 185 0.72 19.15 -15.28
CA ASP A 185 0.28 20.10 -14.25
C ASP A 185 1.44 20.96 -13.74
N CYS A 186 2.60 20.35 -13.46
CA CYS A 186 3.78 21.07 -13.00
C CYS A 186 4.31 22.05 -14.05
N ARG A 187 4.31 21.67 -15.34
CA ARG A 187 4.72 22.56 -16.44
C ARG A 187 3.81 23.79 -16.54
N LEU A 188 2.50 23.60 -16.37
CA LEU A 188 1.54 24.71 -16.35
C LEU A 188 1.74 25.60 -15.12
N ALA A 189 1.93 25.01 -13.93
CA ALA A 189 2.15 25.75 -12.69
C ALA A 189 3.44 26.57 -12.72
N ARG A 190 4.54 25.98 -13.20
CA ARG A 190 5.83 26.67 -13.41
C ARG A 190 5.67 27.92 -14.29
N ASN A 191 4.95 27.80 -15.40
CA ASN A 191 4.72 28.94 -16.31
C ASN A 191 3.86 30.04 -15.70
N ARG A 192 3.00 29.73 -14.72
CA ARG A 192 2.20 30.73 -13.98
C ARG A 192 3.03 31.44 -12.91
N HIS A 193 3.95 30.73 -12.25
CA HIS A 193 4.81 31.29 -11.21
C HIS A 193 5.95 32.17 -11.77
N ASN A 194 6.35 31.95 -13.02
CA ASN A 194 7.38 32.74 -13.70
C ASN A 194 6.84 34.00 -14.41
N LYS A 195 5.55 34.32 -14.25
CA LYS A 195 4.89 35.53 -14.78
C LYS A 195 4.54 36.48 -13.65
#